data_AF-A0A837DWP2-F1
#
_entry.id   AF-A0A837DWP2-F1
#
_cell.length_a   1.000
_cell.length_b   1.000
_cell.length_c   1.000
_cell.angle_alpha   90.00
_cell.angle_beta   90.00
_cell.angle_gamma   90.00
#
_symmetry.space_group_name_H-M   'P 1'
#
loop_
_entity.id
_entity.type
_entity.pdbx_description
1 polymer ?
#
loop_
_entity_poly.entity_id
_entity_poly.type
_entity_poly.pdbx_seq_one_letter_code
_entity_poly.pdbx_strand_id
1 'polypeptide(L)'
;MLAGYLRDHMDGVIDCSPFGCRTGFHLIMWGEHDTVEVARALKASLQDIVNATWEDVQGTDIKSCGNYRDHSLFSAQEWCRKILEEGISSDPFVRKVID
;
A
#
# COMPACT_ATOMS: atom_id res chain seq x y z
N MET A 1 -3.20 -2.16 -7.03
CA MET A 1 -3.87 -2.03 -5.71
C MET A 1 -3.27 -0.89 -4.89
N LEU A 2 -2.16 -1.06 -4.15
CA LEU A 2 -1.65 -0.01 -3.24
C LEU A 2 -1.48 1.36 -3.91
N ALA A 3 -0.87 1.41 -5.11
CA ALA A 3 -0.72 2.67 -5.84
C ALA A 3 -2.05 3.32 -6.28
N GLY A 4 -3.11 2.53 -6.46
CA GLY A 4 -4.46 3.03 -6.75
C GLY A 4 -5.09 3.62 -5.50
N TYR A 5 -5.18 2.83 -4.43
CA TYR A 5 -5.79 3.28 -3.17
C TYR A 5 -5.02 4.45 -2.53
N LEU A 6 -3.70 4.50 -2.62
CA LEU A 6 -2.95 5.68 -2.16
C LEU A 6 -3.36 6.96 -2.90
N ARG A 7 -3.77 6.88 -4.17
CA ARG A 7 -4.30 8.03 -4.93
C ARG A 7 -5.73 8.38 -4.54
N ASP A 8 -6.49 7.43 -4.00
CA ASP A 8 -7.83 7.70 -3.46
C ASP A 8 -7.74 8.41 -2.10
N HIS A 9 -6.66 8.17 -1.34
CA HIS A 9 -6.47 8.72 0.01
C HIS A 9 -5.50 9.91 0.09
N MET A 10 -4.72 10.19 -0.95
CA MET A 10 -3.80 11.34 -1.02
C MET A 10 -3.59 11.87 -2.44
N ASP A 11 -3.50 13.18 -2.54
CA ASP A 11 -3.12 13.87 -3.77
C ASP A 11 -1.60 13.86 -4.00
N GLY A 12 -1.21 14.05 -5.26
CA GLY A 12 0.20 14.28 -5.62
C GLY A 12 1.08 13.03 -5.63
N VAL A 13 0.51 11.81 -5.55
CA VAL A 13 1.27 10.55 -5.69
C VAL A 13 1.85 10.40 -7.10
N ILE A 14 3.18 10.39 -7.19
CA ILE A 14 3.93 10.19 -8.44
C ILE A 14 4.14 8.69 -8.67
N ASP A 15 4.76 7.99 -7.71
CA ASP A 15 5.09 6.56 -7.81
C ASP A 15 4.99 5.86 -6.45
N CYS A 16 4.65 4.57 -6.49
CA CYS A 16 4.70 3.66 -5.34
C CYS A 16 5.21 2.29 -5.78
N SER A 17 6.50 2.04 -5.58
CA SER A 17 7.21 0.87 -6.11
C SER A 17 7.81 0.02 -4.99
N PRO A 18 7.85 -1.33 -5.14
CA PRO A 18 8.36 -2.21 -4.09
C PRO A 18 9.87 -2.05 -3.90
N PHE A 19 10.33 -2.20 -2.66
CA PHE A 19 11.75 -2.33 -2.37
C PHE A 19 12.30 -3.66 -2.93
N GLY A 20 13.53 -3.64 -3.44
CA GLY A 20 14.21 -4.86 -3.89
C GLY A 20 14.41 -5.91 -2.79
N CYS A 21 14.56 -5.48 -1.54
CA CYS A 21 14.63 -6.37 -0.37
C CYS A 21 13.27 -6.95 0.06
N ARG A 22 12.16 -6.49 -0.55
CA ARG A 22 10.79 -6.94 -0.28
C ARG A 22 10.27 -6.68 1.13
N THR A 23 10.77 -5.65 1.81
CA THR A 23 10.35 -5.26 3.17
C THR A 23 9.48 -4.00 3.19
N GLY A 24 9.09 -3.45 2.04
CA GLY A 24 8.34 -2.20 1.95
C GLY A 24 8.26 -1.63 0.53
N PHE A 25 7.91 -0.34 0.45
CA PHE A 25 7.70 0.40 -0.79
C PHE A 25 8.33 1.79 -0.73
N HIS A 26 8.87 2.26 -1.85
CA HIS A 26 9.23 3.67 -2.05
C HIS A 26 7.99 4.40 -2.52
N LEU A 27 7.59 5.44 -1.79
CA LEU A 27 6.52 6.36 -2.18
C LEU A 27 7.15 7.72 -2.55
N ILE A 28 6.85 8.20 -3.75
CA ILE A 28 7.32 9.49 -4.26
C ILE A 28 6.10 10.37 -4.52
N MET A 29 6.12 11.59 -3.99
CA MET A 29 4.99 12.52 -4.05
C MET A 29 5.45 13.95 -4.32
N TRP A 30 4.56 14.79 -4.87
CA TRP A 30 4.76 16.22 -4.97
C TRP A 30 4.57 16.92 -3.63
N GLY A 31 5.44 17.88 -3.30
CA GLY A 31 5.33 18.70 -2.09
C GLY A 31 5.97 18.07 -0.85
N GLU A 32 5.72 18.68 0.30
CA GLU A 32 6.13 18.18 1.62
C GLU A 32 4.92 17.63 2.35
N HIS A 33 5.02 16.40 2.84
CA HIS A 33 3.94 15.68 3.51
C HIS A 33 4.37 15.25 4.90
N ASP A 34 3.46 15.34 5.85
CA ASP A 34 3.70 14.87 7.21
C ASP A 34 3.66 13.32 7.28
N THR A 35 4.48 12.73 8.14
CA THR A 35 4.55 11.26 8.22
C THR A 35 3.27 10.64 8.81
N VAL A 36 2.51 11.37 9.62
CA VAL A 36 1.22 10.90 10.15
C VAL A 36 0.16 10.89 9.06
N GLU A 37 0.16 11.89 8.18
CA GLU A 37 -0.72 11.94 7.00
C GLU A 37 -0.47 10.74 6.08
N VAL A 38 0.79 10.51 5.70
CA VAL A 38 1.17 9.36 4.86
C VAL A 38 0.83 8.03 5.54
N ALA A 39 1.07 7.91 6.85
CA ALA A 39 0.74 6.72 7.60
C ALA A 39 -0.77 6.43 7.62
N ARG A 40 -1.62 7.46 7.72
CA ARG A 40 -3.09 7.31 7.67
C ARG A 40 -3.57 6.85 6.30
N ALA A 41 -3.05 7.45 5.23
CA ALA A 41 -3.38 7.05 3.88
C ALA A 41 -2.94 5.61 3.56
N LEU A 42 -1.75 5.23 4.04
CA LEU A 42 -1.29 3.85 3.96
C LEU A 42 -2.24 2.92 4.72
N LYS A 43 -2.61 3.26 5.97
CA LYS A 43 -3.52 2.45 6.79
C LYS A 43 -4.86 2.22 6.10
N ALA A 44 -5.48 3.28 5.57
CA ALA A 44 -6.73 3.21 4.82
C ALA A 44 -6.58 2.33 3.56
N SER A 45 -5.49 2.51 2.80
CA SER A 45 -5.21 1.69 1.62
C SER A 45 -5.04 0.20 1.95
N LEU A 46 -4.39 -0.13 3.08
CA LEU A 46 -4.27 -1.53 3.50
C LEU A 46 -5.62 -2.11 3.93
N GLN A 47 -6.49 -1.32 4.57
CA GLN A 47 -7.85 -1.74 4.92
C GLN A 47 -8.68 -2.01 3.66
N ASP A 48 -8.55 -1.19 2.62
CA ASP A 48 -9.21 -1.42 1.33
C ASP A 48 -8.71 -2.71 0.67
N ILE A 49 -7.40 -2.98 0.69
CA ILE A 49 -6.85 -4.25 0.17
C ILE A 49 -7.42 -5.46 0.92
N VAL A 50 -7.56 -5.37 2.25
CA VAL A 50 -8.13 -6.46 3.07
C VAL A 50 -9.57 -6.79 2.66
N ASN A 51 -10.34 -5.78 2.23
CA ASN A 51 -11.76 -5.91 1.86
C ASN A 51 -11.99 -6.11 0.36
N ALA A 52 -10.96 -5.95 -0.46
CA ALA A 52 -11.05 -6.06 -1.92
C ALA A 52 -11.40 -7.47 -2.40
N THR A 53 -12.11 -7.56 -3.52
CA THR A 53 -12.33 -8.80 -4.26
C THR A 53 -11.38 -8.89 -5.46
N TRP A 54 -11.42 -10.00 -6.21
CA TRP A 54 -10.53 -10.18 -7.35
C TRP A 54 -10.77 -9.16 -8.47
N GLU A 55 -12.02 -8.72 -8.60
CA GLU A 55 -12.47 -7.72 -9.58
C GLU A 55 -11.81 -6.34 -9.35
N ASP A 56 -11.40 -6.04 -8.12
CA ASP A 56 -10.71 -4.79 -7.76
C ASP A 56 -9.21 -4.83 -8.15
N VAL A 57 -8.66 -6.00 -8.46
CA VAL A 57 -7.23 -6.16 -8.79
C VAL A 57 -6.98 -5.76 -10.25
N GLN A 58 -6.52 -4.52 -10.41
CA GLN A 58 -6.14 -3.95 -11.70
C GLN A 58 -4.92 -4.66 -12.32
N GLY A 59 -4.92 -4.81 -13.64
CA GLY A 59 -3.76 -5.28 -14.40
C GLY A 59 -3.42 -6.75 -14.16
N THR A 60 -4.40 -7.66 -14.24
CA THR A 60 -4.20 -9.10 -13.94
C THR A 60 -4.17 -9.99 -15.19
N ASP A 61 -4.14 -9.39 -16.39
CA ASP A 61 -4.10 -10.11 -17.65
C ASP A 61 -2.76 -9.95 -18.39
N ILE A 62 -2.54 -10.79 -19.40
CA ILE A 62 -1.30 -10.86 -20.17
C ILE A 62 -0.97 -9.58 -20.94
N LYS A 63 -1.95 -8.73 -21.25
CA LYS A 63 -1.76 -7.48 -21.99
C LYS A 63 -1.46 -6.32 -21.05
N SER A 64 -1.97 -6.37 -19.82
CA SER A 64 -1.90 -5.27 -18.86
C SER A 64 -0.83 -5.45 -17.77
N CYS A 65 -0.24 -6.65 -17.61
CA CYS A 65 0.84 -6.90 -16.65
C CYS A 65 1.97 -7.75 -17.21
N GLY A 66 3.21 -7.27 -17.02
CA GLY A 66 4.43 -7.96 -17.46
C GLY A 66 4.70 -9.30 -16.77
N ASN A 67 4.04 -9.58 -15.65
CA ASN A 67 4.13 -10.86 -14.94
C ASN A 67 2.77 -11.28 -14.33
N TYR A 68 1.72 -11.30 -15.16
CA TYR A 68 0.32 -11.49 -14.73
C TYR A 68 0.03 -12.81 -13.97
N ARG A 69 0.92 -13.81 -14.05
CA ARG A 69 0.75 -15.09 -13.35
C ARG A 69 1.16 -15.05 -11.89
N ASP A 70 1.91 -14.02 -11.48
CA ASP A 70 2.46 -13.87 -10.13
C ASP A 70 1.60 -12.94 -9.26
N HIS A 71 0.29 -13.16 -9.29
CA HIS A 71 -0.67 -12.46 -8.45
C HIS A 71 -1.29 -13.41 -7.42
N SER A 72 -1.46 -12.92 -6.19
CA SER A 72 -2.19 -13.63 -5.13
C SER A 72 -2.91 -12.62 -4.24
N LEU A 73 -4.23 -12.46 -4.45
CA LEU A 73 -5.05 -11.60 -3.61
C LEU A 73 -5.10 -12.12 -2.17
N PHE A 74 -5.19 -13.44 -1.98
CA PHE A 74 -5.11 -14.06 -0.66
C PHE A 74 -3.84 -13.61 0.08
N SER A 75 -2.66 -13.73 -0.54
CA SER A 75 -1.42 -13.33 0.12
C SER A 75 -1.38 -11.84 0.42
N ALA A 76 -1.87 -10.99 -0.50
CA ALA A 76 -1.94 -9.55 -0.28
C ALA A 76 -2.80 -9.20 0.95
N GLN A 77 -3.97 -9.82 1.07
CA GLN A 77 -4.87 -9.61 2.21
C GLN A 77 -4.26 -10.07 3.53
N GLU A 78 -3.64 -11.25 3.57
CA GLU A 78 -2.98 -11.76 4.78
C GLU A 78 -1.84 -10.86 5.26
N TRP A 79 -1.01 -10.36 4.33
CA TRP A 79 0.03 -9.40 4.66
C TRP A 79 -0.53 -8.08 5.19
N CYS A 80 -1.58 -7.55 4.56
CA CYS A 80 -2.22 -6.33 5.02
C CYS A 80 -2.83 -6.48 6.42
N ARG A 81 -3.53 -7.61 6.69
CA ARG A 81 -4.06 -7.92 8.03
C ARG A 81 -2.96 -7.93 9.08
N LYS A 82 -1.84 -8.61 8.80
CA LYS A 82 -0.69 -8.68 9.69
C LYS A 82 -0.10 -7.29 9.99
N ILE A 83 0.10 -6.46 8.96
CA ILE A 83 0.66 -5.11 9.13
C ILE A 83 -0.30 -4.23 9.94
N LEU A 84 -1.60 -4.33 9.68
CA LEU A 84 -2.63 -3.58 10.43
C LEU A 84 -2.70 -4.01 11.89
N GLU A 85 -2.60 -5.31 12.19
CA GLU A 85 -2.56 -5.85 13.55
C GLU A 85 -1.34 -5.36 14.33
N GLU A 86 -0.17 -5.34 13.70
CA GLU A 86 1.05 -4.80 14.32
C GLU A 86 0.94 -3.29 14.56
N GLY A 87 0.22 -2.58 13.69
CA GLY A 87 0.00 -1.13 13.70
C GLY A 87 1.05 -0.36 12.88
N ILE A 88 0.74 0.87 12.48
CA ILE A 88 1.63 1.70 11.66
C ILE A 88 2.17 2.86 12.51
N SER A 89 3.49 2.95 12.63
CA SER A 89 4.16 4.04 13.33
C SER A 89 4.43 5.21 12.37
N SER A 90 4.24 6.45 12.83
CA SER A 90 4.68 7.65 12.10
C SER A 90 6.15 7.99 12.29
N ASP A 91 6.86 7.21 13.11
CA ASP A 91 8.27 7.43 13.48
C ASP A 91 9.05 6.11 13.36
N PRO A 92 10.23 6.12 12.73
CA PRO A 92 11.01 4.91 12.48
C PRO A 92 11.78 4.38 13.70
N PHE A 93 11.93 5.18 14.77
CA PHE A 93 12.74 4.81 15.94
C PHE A 93 11.91 4.72 17.22
N VAL A 94 10.84 5.51 17.32
CA VAL A 94 9.91 5.52 18.46
C VAL A 94 8.56 4.98 18.01
N ARG A 95 7.98 4.05 18.79
CA ARG A 95 6.69 3.45 18.45
C ARG A 95 5.54 4.45 18.67
N LYS A 96 5.23 5.26 17.66
CA LYS A 96 4.13 6.24 17.63
C LYS A 96 3.03 5.74 16.70
N VAL A 97 2.26 4.76 17.17
CA VAL A 97 1.19 4.15 16.37
C VAL A 97 0.12 5.20 16.08
N ILE A 98 -0.23 5.34 14.81
CA ILE A 98 -1.34 6.20 14.39
C ILE A 98 -2.70 5.52 14.65
N ASP A 99 -3.65 6.32 15.12
CA ASP A 99 -5.02 5.89 15.43
C ASP A 99 -5.77 5.34 14.21
#